data_AF-A0A7J6WNW1-F1
#
_entry.id   AF-A0A7J6WNW1-F1
#
_cell.length_a   1.000
_cell.length_b   1.000
_cell.length_c   1.000
_cell.angle_alpha   90.00
_cell.angle_beta   90.00
_cell.angle_gamma   90.00
#
_symmetry.space_group_name_H-M   'P 1'
#
loop_
_entity.id
_entity.type
_entity.pdbx_description
1 polymer ?
#
loop_
_entity_poly.entity_id
_entity_poly.type
_entity_poly.pdbx_seq_one_letter_code
_entity_poly.pdbx_strand_id
1 'polypeptide(L)'
;MGKGLIPADLDTWKLRRRGEQVKRAVILTSTLRSSYLTSRVIAPGFHTLFLKAMVKVFTDCSERTISKFEKCFETNGSHQGGTIELDLEAEFSSLALDIIGLCVFNYDFGSVTKESPVIKAVYGTLFEAEHRSTFYIPYWKLPLARWIVPRQRKFQYDLKVINDCLDGLIRNAKETRQETDVEKLQERDYSNLKDASLLRFLVDMRGADVDDRQLRDDLMTMLIAGHETTAAVLTWAIFLLAQNPSKMRKAQEEIDSVLGQGRTTYECIKDLV
;
A
#
# COMPACT_ATOMS: atom_id res chain seq x y z
N MET A 1 -31.10 1.48 9.09
CA MET A 1 -31.08 1.71 7.62
C MET A 1 -29.78 1.14 7.07
N GLY A 2 -29.85 -0.10 6.57
CA GLY A 2 -28.68 -0.81 6.05
C GLY A 2 -28.16 -0.11 4.80
N LYS A 3 -26.85 0.19 4.78
CA LYS A 3 -26.17 0.58 3.55
C LYS A 3 -26.24 -0.65 2.63
N GLY A 4 -26.91 -0.51 1.50
CA GLY A 4 -27.07 -1.60 0.53
C GLY A 4 -25.71 -2.12 0.11
N LEU A 5 -25.47 -3.42 0.33
CA LEU A 5 -24.38 -4.16 -0.28
C LEU A 5 -24.53 -4.04 -1.81
N ILE A 6 -23.56 -3.40 -2.45
CA ILE A 6 -23.52 -3.27 -3.90
C ILE A 6 -23.20 -4.67 -4.46
N PRO A 7 -23.91 -5.16 -5.51
CA PRO A 7 -23.65 -6.48 -6.08
C PRO A 7 -22.20 -6.60 -6.57
N ALA A 8 -21.49 -7.64 -6.12
CA ALA A 8 -20.13 -7.98 -6.54
C ALA A 8 -20.17 -8.76 -7.87
N ASP A 9 -20.67 -8.15 -8.94
CA ASP A 9 -20.73 -8.73 -10.28
C ASP A 9 -19.60 -8.23 -11.20
N LEU A 10 -19.44 -8.89 -12.36
CA LEU A 10 -18.36 -8.62 -13.30
C LEU A 10 -18.46 -7.20 -13.92
N ASP A 11 -19.66 -6.65 -14.02
CA ASP A 11 -19.90 -5.35 -14.63
C ASP A 11 -19.68 -4.21 -13.61
N THR A 12 -20.01 -4.41 -12.34
CA THR A 12 -19.58 -3.51 -11.26
C THR A 12 -18.05 -3.47 -11.13
N TRP A 13 -17.35 -4.59 -11.34
CA TRP A 13 -15.88 -4.60 -11.42
C TRP A 13 -15.34 -3.83 -12.63
N LYS A 14 -15.90 -4.00 -13.84
CA LYS A 14 -15.46 -3.22 -15.03
C LYS A 14 -15.68 -1.72 -14.84
N LEU A 15 -16.72 -1.34 -14.10
CA LEU A 15 -16.98 0.06 -13.73
C LEU A 15 -15.97 0.55 -12.68
N ARG A 16 -15.68 -0.23 -11.63
CA ARG A 16 -14.67 0.10 -10.62
C ARG A 16 -13.27 0.21 -11.23
N ARG A 17 -12.88 -0.73 -12.08
CA ARG A 17 -11.61 -0.73 -12.82
C ARG A 17 -11.47 0.51 -13.72
N ARG A 18 -12.56 0.96 -14.36
CA ARG A 18 -12.58 2.22 -15.11
C ARG A 18 -12.39 3.42 -14.17
N GLY A 19 -13.05 3.45 -13.01
CA GLY A 19 -12.78 4.44 -11.96
C GLY A 19 -11.33 4.43 -11.49
N GLU A 20 -10.73 3.26 -11.29
CA GLU A 20 -9.34 3.04 -10.85
C GLU A 20 -8.30 3.45 -11.91
N GLN A 21 -8.56 3.14 -13.17
CA GLN A 21 -7.76 3.62 -14.31
C GLN A 21 -7.77 5.14 -14.38
N VAL A 22 -8.93 5.75 -14.10
CA VAL A 22 -9.07 7.20 -14.05
C VAL A 22 -8.39 7.77 -12.79
N LYS A 23 -8.47 7.12 -11.61
CA LYS A 23 -7.71 7.49 -10.39
C LYS A 23 -6.21 7.51 -10.67
N ARG A 24 -5.67 6.44 -11.28
CA ARG A 24 -4.27 6.34 -11.71
C ARG A 24 -3.93 7.43 -12.72
N ALA A 25 -4.79 7.70 -13.70
CA ALA A 25 -4.55 8.75 -14.70
C ALA A 25 -4.54 10.16 -14.08
N VAL A 26 -5.39 10.45 -13.10
CA VAL A 26 -5.44 11.76 -12.42
C VAL A 26 -4.20 12.00 -11.54
N ILE A 27 -3.70 10.98 -10.86
CA ILE A 27 -2.46 11.06 -10.06
C ILE A 27 -1.23 11.18 -10.98
N LEU A 28 -1.22 10.49 -12.12
CA LEU A 28 -0.11 10.51 -13.07
C LEU A 28 -0.08 11.77 -13.96
N THR A 29 -1.22 12.41 -14.23
CA THR A 29 -1.31 13.55 -15.16
C THR A 29 -0.76 14.87 -14.63
N SER A 30 -0.66 15.07 -13.31
CA SER A 30 0.01 16.26 -12.75
C SER A 30 1.55 16.19 -12.79
N THR A 31 2.13 15.03 -13.12
CA THR A 31 3.57 14.77 -12.90
C THR A 31 4.27 14.17 -14.13
N LEU A 32 3.74 14.38 -15.34
CA LEU A 32 4.27 13.79 -16.58
C LEU A 32 5.71 14.23 -16.94
N ARG A 33 6.22 15.33 -16.38
CA ARG A 33 7.61 15.76 -16.59
C ARG A 33 8.60 15.10 -15.61
N SER A 34 8.14 14.57 -14.47
CA SER A 34 8.97 13.88 -13.47
C SER A 34 9.04 12.36 -13.70
N SER A 35 8.00 11.77 -14.30
CA SER A 35 7.86 10.30 -14.47
C SER A 35 9.07 9.60 -15.10
N TYR A 36 9.77 10.26 -16.03
CA TYR A 36 10.96 9.69 -16.70
C TYR A 36 12.21 9.66 -15.81
N LEU A 37 12.42 10.68 -14.97
CA LEU A 37 13.54 10.72 -14.02
C LEU A 37 13.25 9.80 -12.83
N THR A 38 12.02 9.81 -12.34
CA THR A 38 11.54 8.97 -11.25
C THR A 38 11.63 7.48 -11.62
N SER A 39 11.24 7.05 -12.83
CA SER A 39 11.36 5.65 -13.27
C SER A 39 12.82 5.17 -13.39
N ARG A 40 13.74 6.00 -13.91
CA ARG A 40 15.17 5.63 -14.02
C ARG A 40 15.89 5.52 -12.68
N VAL A 41 15.46 6.29 -11.67
CA VAL A 41 16.08 6.28 -10.34
C VAL A 41 15.43 5.22 -9.43
N ILE A 42 14.14 4.95 -9.60
CA ILE A 42 13.41 3.97 -8.78
C ILE A 42 13.62 2.54 -9.27
N ALA A 43 13.64 2.29 -10.59
CA ALA A 43 13.74 0.93 -11.13
C ALA A 43 14.98 0.15 -10.64
N PRO A 44 16.18 0.76 -10.50
CA PRO A 44 17.33 0.09 -9.92
C PRO A 44 17.15 -0.35 -8.45
N GLY A 45 16.23 0.29 -7.72
CA GLY A 45 15.89 -0.10 -6.35
C GLY A 45 15.21 -1.47 -6.25
N PHE A 46 14.52 -1.91 -7.30
CA PHE A 46 13.78 -3.18 -7.36
C PHE A 46 14.62 -4.36 -7.90
N HIS A 47 15.85 -4.53 -7.40
CA HIS A 47 16.70 -5.66 -7.75
C HIS A 47 16.38 -6.91 -6.88
N THR A 48 16.98 -8.06 -7.21
CA THR A 48 16.63 -9.36 -6.61
C THR A 48 16.76 -9.42 -5.09
N LEU A 49 17.77 -8.80 -4.50
CA LEU A 49 18.01 -8.82 -3.06
C LEU A 49 16.99 -7.97 -2.29
N PHE A 50 16.63 -6.80 -2.82
CA PHE A 50 15.47 -6.05 -2.34
C PHE A 50 14.20 -6.90 -2.38
N LEU A 51 13.90 -7.58 -3.50
CA LEU A 51 12.73 -8.44 -3.60
C LEU A 51 12.73 -9.57 -2.56
N LYS A 52 13.88 -10.22 -2.30
CA LYS A 52 14.01 -11.23 -1.24
C LYS A 52 13.68 -10.65 0.14
N ALA A 53 14.18 -9.46 0.45
CA ALA A 53 13.86 -8.77 1.70
C ALA A 53 12.37 -8.41 1.79
N MET A 54 11.76 -7.96 0.69
CA MET A 54 10.34 -7.61 0.66
C MET A 54 9.43 -8.82 0.87
N VAL A 55 9.78 -10.01 0.37
CA VAL A 55 8.99 -11.23 0.64
C VAL A 55 8.89 -11.52 2.14
N LYS A 56 9.97 -11.26 2.89
CA LYS A 56 9.94 -11.38 4.36
C LYS A 56 8.93 -10.39 4.96
N VAL A 57 8.96 -9.13 4.52
CA VAL A 57 8.00 -8.10 4.96
C VAL A 57 6.55 -8.49 4.62
N PHE A 58 6.29 -8.97 3.40
CA PHE A 58 4.96 -9.41 2.97
C PHE A 58 4.45 -10.55 3.86
N THR A 59 5.34 -11.50 4.19
CA THR A 59 5.01 -12.63 5.05
C THR A 59 4.73 -12.18 6.48
N ASP A 60 5.60 -11.32 7.04
CA ASP A 60 5.42 -10.76 8.38
C ASP A 60 4.08 -10.01 8.50
N CYS A 61 3.73 -9.17 7.52
CA CYS A 61 2.46 -8.45 7.51
C CYS A 61 1.26 -9.38 7.34
N SER A 62 1.36 -10.40 6.48
CA SER A 62 0.30 -11.38 6.24
C SER A 62 0.03 -12.21 7.49
N GLU A 63 1.07 -12.67 8.18
CA GLU A 63 0.95 -13.37 9.47
C GLU A 63 0.24 -12.52 10.51
N ARG A 64 0.54 -11.22 10.62
CA ARG A 64 -0.17 -10.31 11.54
C ARG A 64 -1.67 -10.23 11.24
N THR A 65 -2.04 -10.16 9.96
CA THR A 65 -3.45 -10.13 9.53
C THR A 65 -4.15 -11.46 9.82
N ILE A 66 -3.48 -12.59 9.58
CA ILE A 66 -4.00 -13.91 9.92
C ILE A 66 -4.21 -14.03 11.43
N SER A 67 -3.22 -13.65 12.25
CA SER A 67 -3.36 -13.67 13.72
C SER A 67 -4.47 -12.73 14.22
N LYS A 68 -4.75 -11.62 13.52
CA LYS A 68 -5.91 -10.79 13.82
C LYS A 68 -7.21 -11.55 13.57
N PHE A 69 -7.32 -12.22 12.43
CA PHE A 69 -8.50 -13.01 12.09
C PHE A 69 -8.71 -14.15 13.09
N GLU A 70 -7.66 -14.91 13.42
CA GLU A 70 -7.70 -15.99 14.41
C GLU A 70 -8.22 -15.49 15.77
N LYS A 71 -7.70 -14.36 16.26
CA LYS A 71 -8.20 -13.73 17.50
C LYS A 71 -9.67 -13.32 17.42
N CYS A 72 -10.11 -12.81 16.27
CA CYS A 72 -11.52 -12.51 16.05
C CYS A 72 -12.38 -13.79 16.06
N PHE A 73 -11.88 -14.90 15.51
CA PHE A 73 -12.53 -16.21 15.58
C PHE A 73 -12.61 -16.76 17.00
N GLU A 74 -11.53 -16.71 17.78
CA GLU A 74 -11.51 -17.21 19.16
C GLU A 74 -12.44 -16.41 20.08
N THR A 75 -12.41 -15.09 19.97
CA THR A 75 -13.20 -14.18 20.82
C THR A 75 -14.69 -14.33 20.57
N ASN A 76 -15.11 -14.51 19.32
CA ASN A 76 -16.53 -14.58 18.95
C ASN A 76 -17.06 -16.03 18.81
N GLY A 77 -16.18 -17.01 18.56
CA GLY A 77 -16.53 -18.43 18.46
C GLY A 77 -16.90 -19.09 19.80
N SER A 78 -16.61 -18.42 20.92
CA SER A 78 -17.03 -18.82 22.27
C SER A 78 -18.55 -18.64 22.51
N HIS A 79 -19.27 -18.00 21.58
CA HIS A 79 -20.72 -17.85 21.61
C HIS A 79 -21.36 -18.64 20.45
N GLN A 80 -21.71 -19.91 20.73
CA GLN A 80 -22.62 -20.80 19.98
C GLN A 80 -22.77 -20.52 18.47
N GLY A 81 -21.96 -21.19 17.63
CA GLY A 81 -22.23 -21.30 16.18
C GLY A 81 -22.24 -19.98 15.41
N GLY A 82 -21.67 -18.90 15.97
CA GLY A 82 -21.67 -17.57 15.37
C GLY A 82 -20.86 -17.52 14.08
N THR A 83 -21.52 -17.29 12.96
CA THR A 83 -20.90 -16.78 11.74
C THR A 83 -20.30 -15.39 12.00
N ILE A 84 -19.03 -15.22 11.65
CA ILE A 84 -18.35 -13.91 11.70
C ILE A 84 -18.34 -13.34 10.30
N GLU A 85 -18.88 -12.13 10.16
CA GLU A 85 -18.76 -11.36 8.92
C GLU A 85 -17.53 -10.46 9.02
N LEU A 86 -16.61 -10.60 8.06
CA LEU A 86 -15.40 -9.79 7.95
C LEU A 86 -15.44 -8.98 6.65
N ASP A 87 -15.14 -7.69 6.76
CA ASP A 87 -14.94 -6.82 5.59
C ASP A 87 -13.50 -7.02 5.05
N LEU A 88 -13.33 -7.99 4.16
CA LEU A 88 -12.02 -8.29 3.57
C LEU A 88 -11.45 -7.13 2.75
N GLU A 89 -12.27 -6.23 2.20
CA GLU A 89 -11.78 -5.07 1.46
C GLU A 89 -11.02 -4.11 2.40
N ALA A 90 -11.60 -3.81 3.56
CA ALA A 90 -10.96 -2.96 4.56
C ALA A 90 -9.68 -3.61 5.15
N GLU A 91 -9.71 -4.93 5.36
CA GLU A 91 -8.58 -5.68 5.90
C GLU A 91 -7.42 -5.77 4.91
N PHE A 92 -7.68 -6.08 3.64
CA PHE A 92 -6.63 -6.10 2.61
C PHE A 92 -6.09 -4.72 2.30
N SER A 93 -6.91 -3.68 2.43
CA SER A 93 -6.42 -2.31 2.30
C SER A 93 -5.48 -1.96 3.45
N SER A 94 -5.81 -2.31 4.69
CA SER A 94 -4.88 -2.17 5.82
C SER A 94 -3.57 -2.95 5.60
N LEU A 95 -3.67 -4.23 5.21
CA LEU A 95 -2.51 -5.06 4.90
C LEU A 95 -1.60 -4.42 3.82
N ALA A 96 -2.18 -3.99 2.71
CA ALA A 96 -1.42 -3.36 1.62
C ALA A 96 -0.71 -2.07 2.08
N LEU A 97 -1.28 -1.36 3.06
CA LEU A 97 -0.73 -0.12 3.58
C LEU A 97 0.47 -0.37 4.50
N ASP A 98 0.37 -1.37 5.38
CA ASP A 98 1.51 -1.77 6.23
C ASP A 98 2.66 -2.29 5.37
N ILE A 99 2.34 -3.07 4.32
CA ILE A 99 3.33 -3.56 3.37
C ILE A 99 4.06 -2.39 2.69
N ILE A 100 3.33 -1.49 2.02
CA ILE A 100 3.98 -0.38 1.31
C ILE A 100 4.70 0.58 2.29
N GLY A 101 4.17 0.72 3.51
CA GLY A 101 4.78 1.43 4.63
C GLY A 101 6.18 0.93 4.95
N LEU A 102 6.30 -0.35 5.22
CA LEU A 102 7.58 -0.99 5.55
C LEU A 102 8.52 -1.04 4.33
N CYS A 103 8.01 -1.37 3.15
CA CYS A 103 8.81 -1.50 1.93
C CYS A 103 9.39 -0.16 1.45
N VAL A 104 8.59 0.90 1.46
CA VAL A 104 9.00 2.19 0.91
C VAL A 104 9.64 3.07 1.97
N PHE A 105 9.17 3.02 3.22
CA PHE A 105 9.54 3.99 4.26
C PHE A 105 10.21 3.39 5.49
N ASN A 106 10.31 2.06 5.57
CA ASN A 106 10.65 1.36 6.82
C ASN A 106 9.74 1.79 8.00
N TYR A 107 8.49 2.14 7.70
CA TYR A 107 7.55 2.67 8.67
C TYR A 107 6.37 1.72 8.86
N ASP A 108 6.20 1.26 10.10
CA ASP A 108 5.07 0.45 10.49
C ASP A 108 3.88 1.37 10.83
N PHE A 109 2.87 1.43 9.95
CA PHE A 109 1.64 2.16 10.22
C PHE A 109 0.79 1.47 11.31
N GLY A 110 1.06 0.21 11.61
CA GLY A 110 0.29 -0.61 12.54
C GLY A 110 -1.18 -0.74 12.15
N SER A 111 -1.49 -0.54 10.86
CA SER A 111 -2.86 -0.38 10.34
C SER A 111 -3.73 -1.60 10.57
N VAL A 112 -3.12 -2.80 10.50
CA VAL A 112 -3.81 -4.05 10.78
C VAL A 112 -4.34 -4.08 12.22
N THR A 113 -3.62 -3.46 13.16
CA THR A 113 -3.96 -3.50 14.60
C THR A 113 -4.74 -2.29 15.11
N LYS A 114 -4.48 -1.09 14.56
CA LYS A 114 -5.11 0.18 14.97
C LYS A 114 -5.25 1.12 13.78
N GLU A 115 -6.38 1.82 13.70
CA GLU A 115 -6.55 2.89 12.72
C GLU A 115 -5.63 4.08 13.01
N SER A 116 -4.46 4.14 12.35
CA SER A 116 -3.57 5.30 12.42
C SER A 116 -4.17 6.53 11.73
N PRO A 117 -4.01 7.75 12.30
CA PRO A 117 -4.48 8.99 11.69
C PRO A 117 -3.98 9.22 10.26
N VAL A 118 -2.77 8.74 9.95
CA VAL A 118 -2.18 8.85 8.60
C VAL A 118 -2.98 8.04 7.58
N ILE A 119 -3.50 6.88 7.99
CA ILE A 119 -4.33 6.01 7.15
C ILE A 119 -5.63 6.70 6.79
N LYS A 120 -6.31 7.26 7.80
CA LYS A 120 -7.55 8.02 7.59
C LYS A 120 -7.33 9.20 6.66
N ALA A 121 -6.17 9.86 6.79
CA ALA A 121 -5.77 10.92 5.89
C ALA A 121 -5.56 10.41 4.46
N VAL A 122 -4.84 9.29 4.27
CA VAL A 122 -4.63 8.66 2.95
C VAL A 122 -5.97 8.34 2.30
N TYR A 123 -6.88 7.64 2.98
CA TYR A 123 -8.22 7.37 2.44
C TYR A 123 -9.01 8.64 2.12
N GLY A 124 -8.95 9.65 3.01
CA GLY A 124 -9.60 10.95 2.79
C GLY A 124 -9.10 11.63 1.51
N THR A 125 -7.80 11.59 1.26
CA THR A 125 -7.21 12.15 0.04
C THR A 125 -7.56 11.36 -1.22
N LEU A 126 -7.58 10.03 -1.16
CA LEU A 126 -7.98 9.17 -2.29
C LEU A 126 -9.43 9.37 -2.68
N PHE A 127 -10.33 9.41 -1.70
CA PHE A 127 -11.75 9.61 -1.94
C PHE A 127 -12.05 11.01 -2.53
N GLU A 128 -11.29 12.02 -2.11
CA GLU A 128 -11.38 13.34 -2.71
C GLU A 128 -10.83 13.36 -4.14
N ALA A 129 -9.71 12.69 -4.41
CA ALA A 129 -9.16 12.57 -5.76
C ALA A 129 -10.15 11.89 -6.72
N GLU A 130 -10.80 10.82 -6.27
CA GLU A 130 -11.87 10.13 -7.01
C GLU A 130 -13.06 11.04 -7.29
N HIS A 131 -13.52 11.76 -6.27
CA HIS A 131 -14.62 12.70 -6.43
C HIS A 131 -14.29 13.79 -7.45
N ARG A 132 -13.09 14.38 -7.37
CA ARG A 132 -12.65 15.40 -8.33
C ARG A 132 -12.57 14.86 -9.76
N SER A 133 -12.29 13.58 -9.91
CA SER A 133 -12.23 12.97 -11.23
C SER A 133 -13.60 12.64 -11.84
N THR A 134 -14.58 12.33 -11.00
CA THR A 134 -15.93 11.93 -11.43
C THR A 134 -16.89 13.12 -11.50
N PHE A 135 -16.55 14.23 -10.86
CA PHE A 135 -17.42 15.39 -10.76
C PHE A 135 -17.22 16.38 -11.91
N TYR A 136 -18.33 16.76 -12.56
CA TYR A 136 -18.32 17.58 -13.78
C TYR A 136 -17.89 19.04 -13.57
N ILE A 137 -18.07 19.60 -12.37
CA ILE A 137 -17.81 21.03 -12.09
C ILE A 137 -16.56 21.16 -11.20
N PRO A 138 -15.44 21.71 -11.69
CA PRO A 138 -14.18 21.77 -10.93
C PRO A 138 -14.16 22.90 -9.89
N TYR A 139 -15.06 22.86 -8.91
CA TYR A 139 -15.18 23.88 -7.86
C TYR A 139 -13.92 24.03 -7.00
N TRP A 140 -13.07 22.98 -6.93
CA TRP A 140 -11.77 23.00 -6.26
C TRP A 140 -10.76 23.96 -6.91
N LYS A 141 -10.99 24.43 -8.14
CA LYS A 141 -10.17 25.44 -8.79
C LYS A 141 -10.53 26.88 -8.41
N LEU A 142 -11.65 27.09 -7.70
CA LEU A 142 -12.10 28.44 -7.32
C LEU A 142 -11.27 28.97 -6.13
N PRO A 143 -10.79 30.23 -6.19
CA PRO A 143 -9.80 30.76 -5.24
C PRO A 143 -10.26 30.81 -3.76
N LEU A 144 -11.57 30.76 -3.49
CA LEU A 144 -12.17 30.78 -2.15
C LEU A 144 -12.80 29.45 -1.72
N ALA A 145 -12.98 28.49 -2.64
CA ALA A 145 -13.61 27.21 -2.33
C ALA A 145 -12.83 26.41 -1.29
N ARG A 146 -11.49 26.59 -1.23
CA ARG A 146 -10.64 25.97 -0.21
C ARG A 146 -11.05 26.32 1.22
N TRP A 147 -11.58 27.54 1.42
CA TRP A 147 -11.97 28.05 2.72
C TRP A 147 -13.46 27.88 2.97
N ILE A 148 -14.31 27.91 1.95
CA ILE A 148 -15.76 27.85 2.15
C ILE A 148 -16.25 26.40 2.21
N VAL A 149 -15.67 25.52 1.40
CA VAL A 149 -16.15 24.14 1.26
C VAL A 149 -15.50 23.25 2.33
N PRO A 150 -16.27 22.66 3.27
CA PRO A 150 -15.72 21.81 4.34
C PRO A 150 -14.89 20.64 3.81
N ARG A 151 -15.30 20.07 2.67
CA ARG A 151 -14.61 18.97 1.99
C ARG A 151 -13.20 19.36 1.54
N GLN A 152 -13.02 20.58 1.02
CA GLN A 152 -11.70 21.09 0.64
C GLN A 152 -10.81 21.35 1.85
N ARG A 153 -11.37 21.90 2.95
CA ARG A 153 -10.63 22.06 4.21
C ARG A 153 -10.14 20.72 4.76
N LYS A 154 -11.02 19.71 4.77
CA LYS A 154 -10.65 18.36 5.20
C LYS A 154 -9.55 17.77 4.34
N PHE A 155 -9.64 17.90 3.01
CA PHE A 155 -8.59 17.44 2.11
C PHE A 155 -7.23 18.09 2.38
N GLN A 156 -7.20 19.41 2.63
CA GLN A 156 -5.97 20.12 2.97
C GLN A 156 -5.39 19.68 4.32
N TYR A 157 -6.25 19.40 5.30
CA TYR A 157 -5.83 18.82 6.58
C TYR A 157 -5.24 17.42 6.40
N ASP A 158 -5.93 16.55 5.66
CA ASP A 158 -5.48 15.18 5.39
C ASP A 158 -4.13 15.20 4.63
N LEU A 159 -3.98 16.06 3.62
CA LEU A 159 -2.68 16.26 2.93
C LEU A 159 -1.58 16.74 3.88
N LYS A 160 -1.89 17.64 4.81
CA LYS A 160 -0.91 18.12 5.78
C LYS A 160 -0.45 17.00 6.70
N VAL A 161 -1.36 16.17 7.21
CA VAL A 161 -1.03 15.00 8.05
C VAL A 161 -0.08 14.04 7.31
N ILE A 162 -0.36 13.76 6.04
CA ILE A 162 0.49 12.90 5.21
C ILE A 162 1.87 13.55 5.00
N ASN A 163 1.91 14.83 4.60
CA ASN A 163 3.16 15.53 4.34
C ASN A 163 4.03 15.65 5.59
N ASP A 164 3.46 16.00 6.74
CA ASP A 164 4.19 16.11 8.02
C ASP A 164 4.79 14.73 8.41
N CYS A 165 4.07 13.63 8.15
CA CYS A 165 4.57 12.27 8.36
C CYS A 165 5.72 11.94 7.40
N LEU A 166 5.55 12.20 6.10
CA LEU A 166 6.57 11.95 5.08
C LEU A 166 7.83 12.79 5.32
N ASP A 167 7.69 14.07 5.68
CA ASP A 167 8.80 14.96 5.99
C ASP A 167 9.58 14.44 7.22
N GLY A 168 8.87 13.89 8.22
CA GLY A 168 9.48 13.23 9.37
C GLY A 168 10.28 11.98 9.00
N LEU A 169 9.76 11.16 8.08
CA LEU A 169 10.42 9.95 7.58
C LEU A 169 11.67 10.29 6.74
N ILE A 170 11.55 11.27 5.85
CA ILE A 170 12.68 11.75 5.04
C ILE A 170 13.78 12.29 5.95
N ARG A 171 13.42 13.10 6.96
CA ARG A 171 14.40 13.64 7.92
C ARG A 171 15.11 12.51 8.68
N ASN A 172 14.38 11.53 9.19
CA ASN A 172 14.96 10.38 9.89
C ASN A 172 15.92 9.59 8.96
N ALA A 173 15.51 9.32 7.72
CA ALA A 173 16.34 8.62 6.74
C ALA A 173 17.62 9.39 6.35
N LYS A 174 17.58 10.74 6.39
CA LYS A 174 18.75 11.60 6.19
C LYS A 174 19.67 11.65 7.42
N GLU A 175 19.11 11.72 8.62
CA GLU A 175 19.86 11.80 9.88
C GLU A 175 20.55 10.48 10.24
N THR A 176 19.90 9.35 9.93
CA THR A 176 20.46 8.00 10.15
C THR A 176 21.39 7.55 9.02
N ARG A 177 21.73 8.45 8.09
CA ARG A 177 22.61 8.16 6.97
C ARG A 177 24.04 7.91 7.44
N GLN A 178 24.50 6.67 7.30
CA GLN A 178 25.88 6.28 7.53
C GLN A 178 26.58 6.02 6.19
N GLU A 179 27.79 6.56 5.99
CA GLU A 179 28.58 6.36 4.77
C GLU A 179 28.89 4.86 4.53
N THR A 180 29.07 4.08 5.59
CA THR A 180 29.26 2.62 5.55
C THR A 180 28.07 1.84 5.00
N ASP A 181 26.85 2.37 5.09
CA ASP A 181 25.67 1.72 4.49
C ASP A 181 25.58 1.99 2.98
N VAL A 182 26.14 3.11 2.51
CA VAL A 182 26.18 3.49 1.09
C VAL A 182 27.07 2.53 0.31
N GLU A 183 28.23 2.16 0.85
CA GLU A 183 29.14 1.18 0.25
C GLU A 183 28.50 -0.21 0.19
N LYS A 184 27.83 -0.66 1.26
CA LYS A 184 27.12 -1.94 1.30
C LYS A 184 25.92 -2.01 0.35
N LEU A 185 25.20 -0.89 0.18
CA LEU A 185 24.12 -0.76 -0.81
C LEU A 185 24.67 -0.84 -2.25
N GLN A 186 25.83 -0.23 -2.51
CA GLN A 186 26.53 -0.34 -3.79
C GLN A 186 27.04 -1.76 -4.06
N GLU A 187 27.54 -2.44 -3.03
CA GLU A 187 27.94 -3.85 -3.05
C GLU A 187 26.75 -4.83 -3.03
N ARG A 188 25.53 -4.30 -2.87
CA ARG A 188 24.27 -5.03 -2.80
C ARG A 188 24.18 -6.00 -1.62
N ASP A 189 24.86 -5.81 -0.51
CA ASP A 189 24.69 -6.66 0.68
C ASP A 189 23.55 -6.14 1.58
N TYR A 190 22.31 -6.47 1.20
CA TYR A 190 21.10 -6.09 1.94
C TYR A 190 20.81 -6.99 3.15
N SER A 191 21.55 -8.08 3.34
CA SER A 191 21.34 -9.06 4.42
C SER A 191 21.51 -8.45 5.81
N ASN A 192 22.37 -7.44 5.90
CA ASN A 192 22.80 -6.81 7.16
C ASN A 192 22.33 -5.36 7.32
N LEU A 193 21.51 -4.84 6.40
CA LEU A 193 20.96 -3.49 6.51
C LEU A 193 19.81 -3.48 7.51
N LYS A 194 19.90 -2.61 8.52
CA LYS A 194 18.82 -2.35 9.48
C LYS A 194 17.61 -1.67 8.82
N ASP A 195 17.82 -1.02 7.67
CA ASP A 195 16.80 -0.33 6.89
C ASP A 195 17.01 -0.63 5.40
N ALA A 196 16.18 -1.53 4.85
CA ALA A 196 16.19 -1.90 3.44
C ALA A 196 15.10 -1.15 2.63
N SER A 197 14.61 -0.01 3.12
CA SER A 197 13.53 0.71 2.44
C SER A 197 13.99 1.38 1.16
N LEU A 198 13.03 1.54 0.23
CA LEU A 198 13.27 2.28 -1.01
C LEU A 198 13.63 3.75 -0.73
N LEU A 199 13.10 4.35 0.34
CA LEU A 199 13.47 5.69 0.79
C LEU A 199 14.96 5.79 1.08
N ARG A 200 15.53 4.84 1.83
CA ARG A 200 16.97 4.80 2.11
C ARG A 200 17.79 4.75 0.82
N PHE A 201 17.40 3.88 -0.11
CA PHE A 201 18.02 3.78 -1.43
C PHE A 201 17.96 5.10 -2.22
N LEU A 202 16.81 5.78 -2.23
CA LEU A 202 16.62 7.04 -2.95
C LEU A 202 17.44 8.19 -2.34
N VAL A 203 17.52 8.27 -1.01
CA VAL A 203 18.35 9.25 -0.30
C VAL A 203 19.84 9.01 -0.59
N ASP A 204 20.28 7.76 -0.58
CA ASP A 204 21.68 7.42 -0.77
C ASP A 204 22.14 7.59 -2.22
N MET A 205 21.31 7.20 -3.21
CA MET A 205 21.61 7.34 -4.63
C MET A 205 21.61 8.78 -5.14
N ARG A 206 20.75 9.65 -4.58
CA ARG A 206 20.65 11.05 -5.01
C ARG A 206 21.57 11.99 -4.24
N GLY A 207 22.20 11.54 -3.15
CA GLY A 207 23.13 12.35 -2.35
C GLY A 207 22.45 13.49 -1.58
N ALA A 208 23.24 14.49 -1.16
CA ALA A 208 22.76 15.61 -0.34
C ALA A 208 21.86 16.62 -1.09
N ASP A 209 21.85 16.60 -2.43
CA ASP A 209 21.12 17.55 -3.29
C ASP A 209 19.66 17.15 -3.59
N VAL A 210 19.08 16.28 -2.76
CA VAL A 210 17.66 15.92 -2.91
C VAL A 210 16.77 17.08 -2.46
N ASP A 211 16.01 17.63 -3.41
CA ASP A 211 14.84 18.46 -3.09
C ASP A 211 13.82 17.62 -2.31
N ASP A 212 13.65 17.97 -1.03
CA ASP A 212 12.72 17.29 -0.12
C ASP A 212 11.29 17.28 -0.66
N ARG A 213 10.90 18.31 -1.41
CA ARG A 213 9.57 18.38 -2.02
C ARG A 213 9.40 17.34 -3.10
N GLN A 214 10.33 17.25 -4.05
CA GLN A 214 10.26 16.24 -5.10
C GLN A 214 10.33 14.82 -4.54
N LEU A 215 11.17 14.56 -3.53
CA LEU A 215 11.24 13.24 -2.89
C LEU A 215 9.91 12.90 -2.20
N ARG A 216 9.33 13.85 -1.45
CA ARG A 216 8.02 13.65 -0.82
C ARG A 216 6.93 13.35 -1.85
N ASP A 217 6.90 14.08 -2.96
CA ASP A 217 5.89 13.89 -4.01
C ASP A 217 6.07 12.52 -4.71
N ASP A 218 7.32 12.08 -4.94
CA ASP A 218 7.64 10.74 -5.47
C ASP A 218 7.17 9.64 -4.49
N LEU A 219 7.43 9.81 -3.20
CA LEU A 219 7.02 8.89 -2.13
C LEU A 219 5.49 8.80 -1.98
N MET A 220 4.80 9.94 -2.00
CA MET A 220 3.34 10.01 -1.94
C MET A 220 2.73 9.26 -3.12
N THR A 221 3.31 9.42 -4.31
CA THR A 221 2.87 8.73 -5.52
C THR A 221 3.01 7.21 -5.37
N MET A 222 4.12 6.71 -4.84
CA MET A 222 4.33 5.27 -4.60
C MET A 222 3.39 4.70 -3.55
N LEU A 223 3.19 5.41 -2.44
CA LEU A 223 2.26 5.03 -1.37
C LEU A 223 0.86 4.81 -1.93
N ILE A 224 0.36 5.77 -2.72
CA ILE A 224 -0.97 5.68 -3.32
C ILE A 224 -1.03 4.54 -4.36
N ALA A 225 -0.03 4.46 -5.24
CA ALA A 225 -0.03 3.48 -6.32
C ALA A 225 0.00 2.03 -5.82
N GLY A 226 0.81 1.75 -4.79
CA GLY A 226 1.00 0.40 -4.25
C GLY A 226 -0.13 -0.09 -3.35
N HIS A 227 -0.74 0.82 -2.58
CA HIS A 227 -1.75 0.48 -1.57
C HIS A 227 -3.09 0.01 -2.17
N GLU A 228 -3.81 0.90 -2.86
CA GLU A 228 -5.19 0.63 -3.31
C GLU A 228 -5.25 -0.54 -4.30
N THR A 229 -4.23 -0.64 -5.14
CA THR A 229 -4.21 -1.59 -6.25
C THR A 229 -3.95 -3.02 -5.77
N THR A 230 -3.08 -3.19 -4.78
CA THR A 230 -2.83 -4.49 -4.13
C THR A 230 -4.07 -4.93 -3.34
N ALA A 231 -4.69 -4.02 -2.60
CA ALA A 231 -5.91 -4.28 -1.84
C ALA A 231 -7.05 -4.77 -2.75
N ALA A 232 -7.26 -4.09 -3.88
CA ALA A 232 -8.26 -4.48 -4.88
C ALA A 232 -7.96 -5.88 -5.45
N VAL A 233 -6.71 -6.15 -5.86
CA VAL A 233 -6.32 -7.46 -6.40
C VAL A 233 -6.59 -8.58 -5.39
N LEU A 234 -6.19 -8.42 -4.13
CA LEU A 234 -6.44 -9.43 -3.09
C LEU A 234 -7.92 -9.66 -2.85
N THR A 235 -8.70 -8.57 -2.73
CA THR A 235 -10.16 -8.63 -2.52
C THR A 235 -10.84 -9.44 -3.63
N TRP A 236 -10.54 -9.14 -4.89
CA TRP A 236 -11.13 -9.82 -6.02
C TRP A 236 -10.60 -11.24 -6.21
N ALA A 237 -9.32 -11.49 -5.93
CA ALA A 237 -8.73 -12.83 -6.00
C ALA A 237 -9.45 -13.77 -5.02
N ILE A 238 -9.62 -13.36 -3.76
CA ILE A 238 -10.30 -14.15 -2.74
C ILE A 238 -11.79 -14.32 -3.08
N PHE A 239 -12.46 -13.26 -3.55
CA PHE A 239 -13.84 -13.34 -3.99
C PHE A 239 -14.04 -14.35 -5.14
N LEU A 240 -13.16 -14.35 -6.14
CA LEU A 240 -13.22 -15.28 -7.26
C LEU A 240 -12.90 -16.72 -6.83
N LEU A 241 -11.94 -16.91 -5.92
CA LEU A 241 -11.63 -18.23 -5.37
C LEU A 241 -12.79 -18.79 -4.55
N ALA A 242 -13.44 -17.97 -3.73
CA ALA A 242 -14.61 -18.36 -2.94
C ALA A 242 -15.78 -18.83 -3.83
N GLN A 243 -15.96 -18.21 -5.00
CA GLN A 243 -16.97 -18.64 -5.98
C GLN A 243 -16.57 -19.87 -6.80
N ASN A 244 -15.31 -20.29 -6.76
CA ASN A 244 -14.79 -21.41 -7.56
C ASN A 244 -14.09 -22.45 -6.65
N PRO A 245 -14.84 -23.30 -5.92
CA PRO A 245 -14.27 -24.24 -4.95
C PRO A 245 -13.24 -25.21 -5.54
N SER A 246 -13.39 -25.60 -6.81
CA SER A 246 -12.42 -26.45 -7.50
C SER A 246 -11.07 -25.75 -7.73
N LYS A 247 -11.09 -24.44 -8.02
CA LYS A 247 -9.87 -23.64 -8.16
C LYS A 247 -9.24 -23.32 -6.81
N MET A 248 -10.07 -23.04 -5.79
CA MET A 248 -9.61 -22.87 -4.42
C MET A 248 -8.85 -24.12 -3.94
N ARG A 249 -9.42 -25.31 -4.15
CA ARG A 249 -8.78 -26.57 -3.75
C ARG A 249 -7.43 -26.80 -4.43
N LYS A 250 -7.33 -26.52 -5.74
CA LYS A 250 -6.06 -26.62 -6.47
C LYS A 250 -5.00 -25.67 -5.91
N ALA A 251 -5.39 -24.42 -5.63
CA ALA A 251 -4.48 -23.45 -5.03
C ALA A 251 -4.02 -23.89 -3.63
N GLN A 252 -4.90 -24.48 -2.82
CA GLN A 252 -4.54 -25.05 -1.52
C GLN A 252 -3.58 -26.23 -1.66
N GLU A 253 -3.87 -27.18 -2.55
CA GLU A 253 -3.00 -28.35 -2.81
C GLU A 253 -1.58 -27.93 -3.25
N GLU A 254 -1.49 -26.90 -4.09
CA GLU A 254 -0.22 -26.33 -4.54
C GLU A 254 0.54 -25.65 -3.40
N ILE A 255 -0.13 -24.79 -2.61
CA ILE A 255 0.45 -24.13 -1.44
C ILE A 255 0.93 -25.18 -0.43
N ASP A 256 0.12 -26.20 -0.13
CA ASP A 256 0.47 -27.28 0.80
C ASP A 256 1.68 -28.08 0.29
N SER A 257 1.79 -28.30 -1.03
CA SER A 257 2.91 -29.01 -1.65
C SER A 257 4.21 -28.21 -1.64
N VAL A 258 4.15 -26.88 -1.85
CA VAL A 258 5.35 -26.04 -1.98
C VAL A 258 5.82 -25.52 -0.63
N LEU A 259 4.89 -25.05 0.20
CA LEU A 259 5.20 -24.41 1.48
C LEU A 259 5.12 -25.37 2.66
N GLY A 260 4.22 -26.37 2.62
CA GLY A 260 3.95 -27.23 3.77
C GLY A 260 3.56 -26.40 5.01
N GLN A 261 4.32 -26.56 6.11
CA GLN A 261 4.19 -25.73 7.33
C GLN A 261 5.27 -24.63 7.44
N GLY A 262 6.05 -24.44 6.37
CA GLY A 262 7.16 -23.48 6.34
C GLY A 262 6.70 -22.05 6.12
N ARG A 263 7.58 -21.11 6.44
CA ARG A 263 7.39 -19.68 6.17
C ARG A 263 7.63 -19.38 4.69
N THR A 264 6.81 -18.51 4.09
CA THR A 264 6.97 -18.12 2.69
C THR A 264 8.34 -17.47 2.44
N THR A 265 9.09 -18.01 1.49
CA THR A 265 10.38 -17.45 1.05
C THR A 265 10.32 -17.04 -0.42
N TYR A 266 11.32 -16.28 -0.88
CA TYR A 266 11.39 -15.84 -2.27
C TYR A 266 11.53 -17.01 -3.24
N GLU A 267 12.21 -18.08 -2.82
CA GLU A 267 12.36 -19.32 -3.56
C GLU A 267 11.01 -20.02 -3.71
N CYS A 268 10.21 -20.12 -2.64
CA CYS A 268 8.86 -20.70 -2.70
C CYS A 268 7.99 -20.03 -3.76
N ILE A 269 8.09 -18.70 -3.94
CA ILE A 269 7.29 -17.96 -4.93
C ILE A 269 7.59 -18.41 -6.37
N LYS A 270 8.81 -18.86 -6.65
CA LYS A 270 9.17 -19.35 -7.99
C LYS A 270 8.61 -20.73 -8.28
N ASP A 271 8.30 -21.49 -7.23
CA ASP A 271 7.83 -22.86 -7.31
C ASP A 271 6.29 -22.95 -7.30
N LEU A 272 5.60 -21.82 -7.07
CA LEU A 272 4.15 -21.68 -7.28
C LEU A 272 3.85 -21.50 -8.79
N VAL A 273 2.93 -22.30 -9.34
CA VAL A 273 2.64 -22.46 -10.78
C VAL A 273 1.16 -22.30 -11.12
#